data_AF-A0A8H7SXE4-F1
#
_entry.id   AF-A0A8H7SXE4-F1
#
_cell.length_a   1.000
_cell.length_b   1.000
_cell.length_c   1.000
_cell.angle_alpha   90.00
_cell.angle_beta   90.00
_cell.angle_gamma   90.00
#
_symmetry.space_group_name_H-M   'P 1'
#
loop_
_entity.id
_entity.type
_entity.pdbx_description
1 polymer ?
#
loop_
_entity_poly.entity_id
_entity_poly.type
_entity_poly.pdbx_seq_one_letter_code
_entity_poly.pdbx_strand_id
1 'polypeptide(L)'
;MPSYTQRLRNMAYITNKKRLKLAGSQVGDNNEEQAEEERCKRCGQSGNKDARSRLCQRNKNYDPNKAEEDTDEGHPQKRQEVPGSSTSQQDSISSAFTSTSTSIPASGGTRPTTAIIRAGVKNIRSEAQKLANRRARAAGRNARQRAIRNPNTIKPYPYCTKKNCYDTEAPHSSRGSILCPSHIQNTSKFIKENVGKGHRRFIRKHGLRDLVILERQEKEILLRKISELVEDYRQVEIKSQLFTSYYIRNRLSQNLPLPPILFHQAFFYACIQKTIGRNITNTNVTLPRANINAVFEQYDCQFLNNRVAMEPGRNVHANALASLANISAQNLVHHVSENYTNTLRNYIKIRLKEDFNLNPSNINTLCQYVFNNSVNSFTGVTWPENIQNTPDDIALVNTVIGAGRITNEPVTMTLITTNPGVFLQYMY
;
A
#
# COMPACT_ATOMS: atom_id res chain seq x y z
N MET A 1 -9.19 51.34 20.28
CA MET A 1 -9.93 50.11 19.93
C MET A 1 -8.94 49.05 19.44
N PRO A 2 -8.85 47.86 20.06
CA PRO A 2 -7.91 46.83 19.60
C PRO A 2 -8.25 46.34 18.18
N SER A 3 -7.22 46.05 17.40
CA SER A 3 -7.35 45.54 16.03
C SER A 3 -8.08 44.19 16.00
N TYR A 4 -8.70 43.86 14.87
CA TYR A 4 -9.46 42.63 14.69
C TYR A 4 -8.62 41.37 15.00
N THR A 5 -7.36 41.36 14.57
CA THR A 5 -6.41 40.28 14.86
C THR A 5 -6.06 40.18 16.35
N GLN A 6 -6.02 41.31 17.06
CA GLN A 6 -5.77 41.34 18.50
C GLN A 6 -7.00 40.89 19.32
N ARG A 7 -8.21 41.16 18.82
CA ARG A 7 -9.45 40.59 19.40
C ARG A 7 -9.53 39.08 19.23
N LEU A 8 -9.14 38.54 18.08
CA LEU A 8 -9.10 37.09 17.85
C LEU A 8 -8.05 36.39 18.73
N ARG A 9 -6.86 36.99 18.91
CA ARG A 9 -5.84 36.46 19.83
C ARG A 9 -6.31 36.49 21.28
N ASN A 10 -6.98 37.57 21.70
CA ASN A 10 -7.51 37.67 23.06
C ASN A 10 -8.65 36.67 23.30
N MET A 11 -9.53 36.45 22.32
CA MET A 11 -10.57 35.40 22.39
C MET A 11 -9.97 33.99 22.47
N ALA A 12 -8.94 33.71 21.66
CA ALA A 12 -8.24 32.42 21.70
C ALA A 12 -7.55 32.19 23.05
N TYR A 13 -6.90 33.22 23.62
CA TYR A 13 -6.25 33.16 24.92
C TYR A 13 -7.26 32.91 26.06
N ILE A 14 -8.39 33.63 26.08
CA ILE A 14 -9.45 33.44 27.08
C ILE A 14 -10.07 32.04 27.00
N THR A 15 -10.28 31.53 25.79
CA THR A 15 -10.84 30.18 25.56
C THR A 15 -9.88 29.09 26.02
N ASN A 16 -8.57 29.27 25.80
CA ASN A 16 -7.55 28.32 26.26
C ASN A 16 -7.40 28.32 27.79
N LYS A 17 -7.48 29.50 28.42
CA LYS A 17 -7.42 29.64 29.88
C LYS A 17 -8.62 28.99 30.58
N LYS A 18 -9.82 29.07 29.99
CA LYS A 18 -11.02 28.35 30.48
C LYS A 18 -10.89 26.83 30.35
N ARG A 19 -10.30 26.32 29.25
CA ARG A 19 -10.05 24.89 29.05
C ARG A 19 -9.04 24.31 30.04
N LEU A 20 -7.96 25.04 30.34
CA LEU A 20 -6.95 24.59 31.30
C LEU A 20 -7.49 24.56 32.74
N LYS A 21 -8.37 25.49 33.12
CA LYS A 21 -9.08 25.42 34.41
C LYS A 21 -10.02 24.21 34.52
N LEU A 22 -10.71 23.85 33.44
CA LEU A 22 -11.58 22.67 33.41
C LEU A 22 -10.79 21.34 33.42
N ALA A 23 -9.61 21.32 32.80
CA ALA A 23 -8.71 20.16 32.82
C ALA A 23 -8.02 19.98 34.19
N GLY A 24 -7.71 21.07 34.90
CA GLY A 24 -7.11 21.01 36.24
C GLY A 24 -8.06 20.55 37.35
N SER A 25 -9.38 20.64 37.15
CA SER A 25 -10.38 20.16 38.11
C SER A 25 -10.80 18.69 37.91
N GLN A 26 -10.25 17.98 36.91
CA GLN A 26 -10.57 16.57 36.64
C GLN A 26 -9.41 15.59 36.89
N VAL A 27 -8.29 16.06 37.46
CA VAL A 27 -7.15 15.19 37.82
C VAL A 27 -6.98 15.26 39.34
N GLY A 28 -7.93 14.66 40.05
CA GLY A 28 -7.73 14.17 41.40
C GLY A 28 -7.44 12.68 41.32
N ASP A 29 -6.36 12.28 41.97
CA ASP A 29 -5.98 10.94 42.43
C ASP A 29 -6.07 9.80 41.40
N ASN A 30 -4.89 9.37 40.93
CA ASN A 30 -4.50 7.99 40.59
C ASN A 30 -3.41 8.05 39.52
N ASN A 31 -2.13 8.04 39.94
CA ASN A 31 -1.01 7.44 39.20
C ASN A 31 0.30 7.64 39.99
N GLU A 32 0.35 7.04 41.17
CA GLU A 32 1.60 6.62 41.81
C GLU A 32 1.56 5.10 41.93
N GLU A 33 1.75 4.37 40.84
CA GLU A 33 2.23 2.98 40.91
C GLU A 33 2.76 2.49 39.56
N GLN A 34 4.00 1.99 39.59
CA GLN A 34 4.66 1.12 38.60
C GLN A 34 5.17 1.74 37.29
N ALA A 35 6.28 2.47 37.38
CA ALA A 35 7.25 2.55 36.29
C ALA A 35 8.12 1.27 36.27
N GLU A 36 7.63 0.19 35.66
CA GLU A 36 8.49 -0.95 35.32
C GLU A 36 9.48 -0.52 34.22
N GLU A 37 10.76 -0.59 34.52
CA GLU A 37 11.86 -0.40 33.56
C GLU A 37 11.69 -1.34 32.35
N GLU A 38 11.35 -0.79 31.19
CA GLU A 38 11.21 -1.55 29.94
C GLU A 38 12.56 -2.21 29.56
N ARG A 39 12.67 -3.52 29.81
CA ARG A 39 13.82 -4.35 29.42
C ARG A 39 13.69 -4.83 27.97
N CYS A 40 14.80 -4.91 27.25
CA CYS A 40 14.82 -5.48 25.90
C CYS A 40 14.41 -6.95 25.93
N LYS A 41 13.30 -7.29 25.25
CA LYS A 41 12.77 -8.67 25.17
C LYS A 41 13.73 -9.72 24.61
N ARG A 42 14.87 -9.32 24.03
CA ARG A 42 15.83 -10.24 23.38
C ARG A 42 17.16 -10.38 24.10
N CYS A 43 17.67 -9.34 24.77
CA CYS A 43 18.90 -9.41 25.55
C CYS A 43 18.68 -9.25 27.06
N GLY A 44 17.46 -8.90 27.50
CA GLY A 44 17.07 -8.82 28.91
C GLY A 44 17.61 -7.60 29.67
N GLN A 45 18.43 -6.75 29.03
CA GLN A 45 19.03 -5.57 29.66
C GLN A 45 18.08 -4.38 29.66
N SER A 46 18.18 -3.55 30.70
CA SER A 46 17.56 -2.21 30.78
C SER A 46 18.36 -1.21 29.92
N GLY A 47 17.74 -0.08 29.56
CA GLY A 47 18.38 0.95 28.72
C GLY A 47 18.17 0.79 27.21
N ASN A 48 17.53 -0.30 26.74
CA ASN A 48 17.12 -0.46 25.35
C ASN A 48 15.79 -1.21 25.22
N LYS A 49 14.93 -0.75 24.31
CA LYS A 49 13.56 -1.31 24.17
C LYS A 49 13.49 -2.55 23.29
N ASP A 50 14.42 -2.70 22.35
CA ASP A 50 14.41 -3.81 21.40
C ASP A 50 15.80 -4.19 20.84
N ALA A 51 15.82 -5.30 20.10
CA ALA A 51 17.01 -5.87 19.48
C ALA A 51 17.56 -5.08 18.28
N ARG A 52 16.89 -3.98 17.89
CA ARG A 52 17.33 -3.08 16.81
C ARG A 52 18.06 -1.87 17.38
N SER A 53 17.96 -1.61 18.68
CA SER A 53 18.78 -0.63 19.38
C SER A 53 20.26 -0.93 19.18
N ARG A 54 21.07 0.10 18.94
CA ARG A 54 22.53 -0.03 18.82
C ARG A 54 23.20 -0.42 20.13
N LEU A 55 22.52 -0.17 21.24
CA LEU A 55 22.93 -0.57 22.59
C LEU A 55 22.61 -2.05 22.87
N CYS A 56 21.88 -2.75 22.00
CA CYS A 56 21.59 -4.16 22.19
C CYS A 56 22.77 -5.02 21.72
N GLN A 57 23.40 -5.75 22.64
CA GLN A 57 24.50 -6.68 22.35
C GLN A 57 24.16 -7.75 21.30
N ARG A 58 22.87 -8.04 21.09
CA ARG A 58 22.40 -9.00 20.07
C ARG A 58 22.08 -8.34 18.72
N ASN A 59 22.35 -7.05 18.56
CA ASN A 59 22.24 -6.35 17.28
C ASN A 59 23.46 -6.68 16.40
N LYS A 60 23.23 -6.94 15.11
CA LYS A 60 24.31 -7.19 14.13
C LYS A 60 25.24 -6.00 13.92
N ASN A 61 24.84 -4.82 14.36
CA ASN A 61 25.62 -3.59 14.31
C ASN A 61 26.00 -3.09 15.72
N TYR A 62 26.04 -3.98 16.72
CA TYR A 62 26.51 -3.62 18.07
C TYR A 62 27.98 -3.21 18.01
N ASP A 63 28.29 -2.05 18.58
CA ASP A 63 29.64 -1.49 18.65
C ASP A 63 29.92 -1.17 20.13
N PRO A 64 30.77 -1.96 20.82
CA PRO A 64 31.00 -1.80 22.25
C PRO A 64 31.60 -0.44 22.60
N ASN A 65 32.35 0.17 21.67
CA ASN A 65 33.00 1.47 21.91
C ASN A 65 32.02 2.65 21.85
N LYS A 66 30.79 2.45 21.36
CA LYS A 66 29.72 3.47 21.35
C LYS A 66 28.71 3.33 22.48
N ALA A 67 28.76 2.22 23.21
CA ALA A 67 27.86 2.00 24.34
C ALA A 67 28.26 2.88 25.55
N GLU A 68 29.53 3.28 25.65
CA GLU A 68 30.06 4.11 26.74
C GLU A 68 29.88 5.62 26.48
N GLU A 69 29.79 6.05 25.21
CA GLU A 69 29.59 7.47 24.84
C GLU A 69 28.15 7.96 25.07
N ASP A 70 27.16 7.08 24.99
CA ASP A 70 25.73 7.42 25.10
C ASP A 70 25.22 7.41 26.56
N THR A 71 26.06 7.04 27.54
CA THR A 71 25.69 6.95 28.96
C THR A 71 26.15 8.12 29.83
N ASP A 72 26.92 9.08 29.31
CA ASP A 72 27.49 10.16 30.13
C ASP A 72 27.01 11.55 29.68
N GLU A 73 26.24 12.20 30.55
CA GLU A 73 25.88 13.62 30.44
C GLU A 73 27.11 14.48 30.79
N GLY A 74 27.67 15.20 29.83
CA GLY A 74 28.70 16.20 30.12
C GLY A 74 29.15 17.04 28.91
N HIS A 75 28.87 18.34 28.92
CA HIS A 75 29.53 19.35 28.07
C HIS A 75 31.06 19.33 28.27
N PRO A 76 31.92 19.60 27.24
CA PRO A 76 32.38 20.98 27.04
C PRO A 76 32.82 21.43 25.62
N GLN A 77 32.76 22.76 25.50
CA GLN A 77 33.52 23.81 24.76
C GLN A 77 34.56 23.55 23.64
N LYS A 78 34.41 24.35 22.56
CA LYS A 78 35.36 25.14 21.74
C LYS A 78 36.82 24.66 21.52
N ARG A 79 37.24 24.62 20.23
CA ARG A 79 38.47 25.29 19.75
C ARG A 79 38.45 25.61 18.23
N GLN A 80 38.86 26.84 17.91
CA GLN A 80 39.40 27.35 16.62
C GLN A 80 40.73 26.61 16.29
N GLU A 81 41.31 26.54 15.08
CA GLU A 81 41.59 27.57 14.06
C GLU A 81 42.16 26.89 12.77
N VAL A 82 42.56 27.70 11.77
CA VAL A 82 42.70 27.43 10.31
C VAL A 82 44.20 27.18 9.90
N PRO A 83 44.67 27.43 8.65
CA PRO A 83 44.84 26.56 7.45
C PRO A 83 46.29 26.15 7.12
N GLY A 84 46.46 25.30 6.09
CA GLY A 84 47.75 25.08 5.40
C GLY A 84 47.60 24.81 3.90
N SER A 85 48.24 25.64 3.08
CA SER A 85 48.30 25.65 1.61
C SER A 85 49.38 24.72 1.02
N SER A 86 49.21 24.29 -0.23
CA SER A 86 50.22 24.31 -1.34
C SER A 86 49.67 23.51 -2.54
N THR A 87 49.49 24.11 -3.73
CA THR A 87 50.40 24.06 -4.91
C THR A 87 50.82 22.62 -5.29
N SER A 88 50.72 22.14 -6.53
CA SER A 88 51.05 22.76 -7.84
C SER A 88 50.52 21.91 -9.03
N GLN A 89 50.44 22.56 -10.21
CA GLN A 89 50.91 22.19 -11.58
C GLN A 89 50.91 20.69 -12.01
N GLN A 90 50.67 20.27 -13.25
CA GLN A 90 50.66 20.88 -14.58
C GLN A 90 50.13 19.84 -15.60
N ASP A 91 49.62 20.36 -16.72
CA ASP A 91 49.72 19.84 -18.09
C ASP A 91 49.35 18.38 -18.40
N SER A 92 48.36 18.21 -19.29
CA SER A 92 48.65 17.88 -20.69
C SER A 92 47.36 17.73 -21.51
N ILE A 93 47.28 18.58 -22.52
CA ILE A 93 46.37 18.50 -23.65
C ILE A 93 46.80 17.30 -24.51
N SER A 94 45.84 16.48 -24.95
CA SER A 94 45.95 15.81 -26.25
C SER A 94 44.56 15.48 -26.81
N SER A 95 44.33 16.14 -27.94
CA SER A 95 43.28 15.97 -28.93
C SER A 95 43.18 14.56 -29.50
N ALA A 96 41.96 14.13 -29.83
CA ALA A 96 41.71 13.45 -31.10
C ALA A 96 40.21 13.55 -31.45
N PHE A 97 39.94 14.35 -32.47
CA PHE A 97 38.74 14.29 -33.30
C PHE A 97 38.71 12.95 -34.03
N THR A 98 37.56 12.29 -34.10
CA THR A 98 37.20 11.53 -35.30
C THR A 98 35.69 11.45 -35.42
N SER A 99 35.17 12.26 -36.33
CA SER A 99 33.82 12.15 -36.88
C SER A 99 33.81 10.96 -37.83
N THR A 100 32.84 10.07 -37.71
CA THR A 100 32.49 9.17 -38.81
C THR A 100 30.98 9.01 -38.86
N SER A 101 30.40 9.80 -39.74
CA SER A 101 29.07 9.65 -40.31
C SER A 101 29.08 8.48 -41.29
N THR A 102 28.22 7.48 -41.07
CA THR A 102 27.88 6.51 -42.11
C THR A 102 26.39 6.17 -42.08
N SER A 103 25.77 6.53 -43.20
CA SER A 103 24.48 6.19 -43.79
C SER A 103 23.72 4.95 -43.30
N ILE A 104 22.41 5.17 -43.14
CA ILE A 104 21.33 4.17 -43.19
C ILE A 104 21.17 3.67 -44.64
N PRO A 105 20.92 2.37 -44.85
CA PRO A 105 19.93 1.98 -45.83
C PRO A 105 18.83 1.13 -45.18
N ALA A 106 17.60 1.42 -45.60
CA ALA A 106 16.43 0.62 -45.34
C ALA A 106 16.51 -0.69 -46.14
N SER A 107 16.33 -1.81 -45.47
CA SER A 107 15.91 -3.04 -46.14
C SER A 107 15.02 -3.86 -45.20
N GLY A 108 13.86 -4.23 -45.74
CA GLY A 108 12.92 -5.15 -45.11
C GLY A 108 13.58 -6.50 -44.89
N GLY A 109 13.31 -7.07 -43.72
CA GLY A 109 13.77 -8.39 -43.34
C GLY A 109 12.91 -8.90 -42.22
N THR A 110 11.91 -9.69 -42.57
CA THR A 110 11.24 -10.65 -41.68
C THR A 110 12.26 -11.32 -40.78
N ARG A 111 12.06 -11.25 -39.46
CA ARG A 111 12.82 -12.05 -38.49
C ARG A 111 11.89 -12.85 -37.58
N PRO A 112 12.36 -14.05 -37.19
CA PRO A 112 11.51 -15.17 -36.83
C PRO A 112 11.10 -15.13 -35.36
N THR A 113 9.93 -15.69 -35.12
CA THR A 113 9.32 -15.99 -33.83
C THR A 113 10.27 -16.83 -32.97
N THR A 114 10.96 -16.20 -32.02
CA THR A 114 11.57 -16.93 -30.91
C THR A 114 10.60 -16.86 -29.73
N ALA A 115 9.74 -17.87 -29.65
CA ALA A 115 8.95 -18.14 -28.46
C ALA A 115 9.90 -18.48 -27.30
N ILE A 116 10.11 -17.54 -26.38
CA ILE A 116 10.69 -17.85 -25.09
C ILE A 116 9.53 -18.01 -24.11
N ILE A 117 9.26 -19.28 -23.79
CA ILE A 117 8.49 -19.70 -22.62
C ILE A 117 9.10 -19.04 -21.39
N ARG A 118 8.35 -18.16 -20.72
CA ARG A 118 8.64 -17.77 -19.33
C ARG A 118 7.42 -18.05 -18.47
N ALA A 119 7.29 -19.33 -18.13
CA ALA A 119 6.58 -19.76 -16.94
C ALA A 119 7.35 -19.30 -15.69
N GLY A 120 6.68 -18.59 -14.79
CA GLY A 120 6.59 -18.95 -13.37
C GLY A 120 7.84 -19.13 -12.49
N VAL A 121 9.05 -18.71 -12.86
CA VAL A 121 10.20 -18.79 -11.94
C VAL A 121 10.25 -17.54 -11.07
N LYS A 122 9.96 -17.70 -9.77
CA LYS A 122 10.37 -16.74 -8.73
C LYS A 122 11.85 -16.45 -8.96
N ASN A 123 12.16 -15.23 -9.36
CA ASN A 123 13.53 -14.79 -9.56
C ASN A 123 14.17 -14.68 -8.17
N ILE A 124 14.63 -15.81 -7.61
CA ILE A 124 15.55 -15.86 -6.50
C ILE A 124 16.84 -15.28 -7.05
N ARG A 125 16.89 -13.94 -7.12
CA ARG A 125 18.09 -13.22 -7.53
C ARG A 125 19.19 -13.66 -6.58
N SER A 126 20.25 -14.25 -7.12
CA SER A 126 21.42 -14.61 -6.33
C SER A 126 21.88 -13.39 -5.53
N GLU A 127 22.48 -13.61 -4.35
CA GLU A 127 23.01 -12.49 -3.56
C GLU A 127 24.00 -11.64 -4.37
N ALA A 128 24.73 -12.26 -5.32
CA ALA A 128 25.54 -11.57 -6.31
C ALA A 128 24.73 -10.58 -7.17
N GLN A 129 23.54 -10.96 -7.64
CA GLN A 129 22.67 -10.10 -8.44
C GLN A 129 21.99 -9.01 -7.59
N LYS A 130 21.71 -9.27 -6.31
CA LYS A 130 21.24 -8.23 -5.38
C LYS A 130 22.35 -7.23 -5.06
N LEU A 131 23.59 -7.69 -4.87
CA LEU A 131 24.76 -6.85 -4.64
C LEU A 131 25.10 -6.01 -5.87
N ALA A 132 25.04 -6.59 -7.07
CA ALA A 132 25.20 -5.87 -8.34
C ALA A 132 24.13 -4.77 -8.50
N ASN A 133 22.87 -5.05 -8.18
CA ASN A 133 21.80 -4.04 -8.18
C ASN A 133 22.04 -2.93 -7.15
N ARG A 134 22.53 -3.26 -5.94
CA ARG A 134 22.89 -2.24 -4.93
C ARG A 134 24.06 -1.37 -5.40
N ARG A 135 25.09 -1.97 -6.00
CA ARG A 135 26.24 -1.26 -6.58
C ARG A 135 25.81 -0.37 -7.75
N ALA A 136 24.97 -0.87 -8.66
CA ALA A 136 24.43 -0.07 -9.77
C ALA A 136 23.59 1.11 -9.27
N ARG A 137 22.75 0.91 -8.25
CA ARG A 137 21.98 2.00 -7.61
C ARG A 137 22.88 2.99 -6.86
N ALA A 138 23.94 2.53 -6.21
CA ALA A 138 24.92 3.40 -5.56
C ALA A 138 25.71 4.22 -6.59
N ALA A 139 26.20 3.58 -7.65
CA ALA A 139 26.87 4.23 -8.77
C ALA A 139 25.96 5.25 -9.47
N GLY A 140 24.69 4.91 -9.73
CA GLY A 140 23.71 5.84 -10.29
C GLY A 140 23.41 7.03 -9.38
N ARG A 141 23.37 6.83 -8.05
CA ARG A 141 23.24 7.93 -7.08
C ARG A 141 24.48 8.81 -7.04
N ASN A 142 25.67 8.23 -7.07
CA ASN A 142 26.93 8.96 -7.08
C ASN A 142 27.11 9.73 -8.41
N ALA A 143 26.77 9.13 -9.55
CA ALA A 143 26.76 9.79 -10.85
C ALA A 143 25.78 10.96 -10.87
N ARG A 144 24.56 10.78 -10.31
CA ARG A 144 23.59 11.87 -10.16
C ARG A 144 24.09 12.97 -9.23
N GLN A 145 24.75 12.63 -8.12
CA GLN A 145 25.34 13.63 -7.22
C GLN A 145 26.50 14.38 -7.87
N ARG A 146 27.36 13.71 -8.66
CA ARG A 146 28.41 14.36 -9.45
C ARG A 146 27.83 15.28 -10.53
N ALA A 147 26.74 14.87 -11.19
CA ALA A 147 26.01 15.72 -12.15
C ALA A 147 25.31 16.91 -11.46
N ILE A 148 24.86 16.76 -10.22
CA ILE A 148 24.31 17.88 -9.43
C ILE A 148 25.43 18.87 -9.04
N ARG A 149 26.66 18.39 -8.80
CA ARG A 149 27.82 19.24 -8.48
C ARG A 149 28.41 19.98 -9.69
N ASN A 150 28.06 19.59 -10.91
CA ASN A 150 28.51 20.26 -12.12
C ASN A 150 27.33 21.07 -12.74
N PRO A 151 27.30 22.41 -12.59
CA PRO A 151 26.16 23.23 -13.02
C PRO A 151 25.85 23.11 -14.52
N ASN A 152 26.83 22.71 -15.34
CA ASN A 152 26.67 22.49 -16.78
C ASN A 152 25.97 21.16 -17.15
N THR A 153 25.61 20.30 -16.18
CA THR A 153 25.00 18.97 -16.45
C THR A 153 23.57 18.80 -15.95
N ILE A 154 22.99 19.83 -15.30
CA ILE A 154 21.59 19.80 -14.87
C ILE A 154 20.70 20.07 -16.08
N LYS A 155 20.10 19.02 -16.65
CA LYS A 155 19.08 19.18 -17.71
C LYS A 155 17.98 20.12 -17.20
N PRO A 156 17.68 21.22 -17.89
CA PRO A 156 16.69 22.18 -17.42
C PRO A 156 15.31 21.54 -17.39
N TYR A 157 14.51 21.88 -16.37
CA TYR A 157 13.16 21.37 -16.24
C TYR A 157 12.28 21.91 -17.39
N PRO A 158 11.75 21.05 -18.28
CA PRO A 158 11.13 21.50 -19.54
C PRO A 158 9.97 22.49 -19.36
N TYR A 159 9.21 22.38 -18.27
CA TYR A 159 8.08 23.26 -17.99
C TYR A 159 8.52 24.69 -17.64
N CYS A 160 9.56 24.83 -16.81
CA CYS A 160 10.08 26.15 -16.44
C CYS A 160 10.80 26.82 -17.62
N THR A 161 11.49 26.04 -18.45
CA THR A 161 12.05 26.53 -19.72
C THR A 161 10.95 27.02 -20.66
N LYS A 162 9.87 26.24 -20.84
CA LYS A 162 8.73 26.63 -21.69
C LYS A 162 7.99 27.87 -21.19
N LYS A 163 8.02 28.14 -19.88
CA LYS A 163 7.37 29.30 -19.25
C LYS A 163 8.30 30.49 -19.05
N ASN A 164 9.53 30.45 -19.56
CA ASN A 164 10.53 31.51 -19.38
C ASN A 164 10.76 31.89 -17.90
N CYS A 165 10.64 30.93 -16.99
CA CYS A 165 10.89 31.11 -15.55
C CYS A 165 12.00 30.18 -15.05
N TYR A 166 12.84 29.69 -15.96
CA TYR A 166 14.00 28.90 -15.64
C TYR A 166 15.17 29.82 -15.28
N ASP A 167 15.69 29.66 -14.06
CA ASP A 167 16.87 30.39 -13.61
C ASP A 167 18.14 29.62 -14.01
N THR A 168 18.98 30.26 -14.83
CA THR A 168 20.26 29.72 -15.29
C THR A 168 21.35 29.78 -14.22
N GLU A 169 21.25 30.70 -13.26
CA GLU A 169 22.18 30.83 -12.13
C GLU A 169 21.81 29.85 -11.00
N ALA A 170 20.53 29.47 -10.90
CA ALA A 170 20.02 28.42 -10.00
C ALA A 170 19.37 27.23 -10.75
N PRO A 171 20.16 26.43 -11.50
CA PRO A 171 19.63 25.40 -12.39
C PRO A 171 18.91 24.27 -11.64
N HIS A 172 17.80 23.78 -12.21
CA HIS A 172 17.02 22.67 -11.64
C HIS A 172 16.39 21.76 -12.70
N SER A 173 16.38 20.45 -12.44
CA SER A 173 15.90 19.45 -13.42
C SER A 173 14.47 18.96 -13.22
N SER A 174 13.80 19.40 -12.15
CA SER A 174 12.43 18.96 -11.87
C SER A 174 11.66 19.96 -11.00
N ARG A 175 10.33 19.90 -11.08
CA ARG A 175 9.41 20.62 -10.18
C ARG A 175 9.62 20.31 -8.68
N GLY A 176 10.17 19.13 -8.37
CA GLY A 176 10.45 18.73 -6.99
C GLY A 176 11.67 19.44 -6.39
N SER A 177 12.46 20.16 -7.18
CA SER A 177 13.57 20.96 -6.68
C SER A 177 13.07 22.19 -5.94
N ILE A 178 13.69 22.54 -4.80
CA ILE A 178 13.39 23.77 -4.06
C ILE A 178 13.70 25.04 -4.86
N LEU A 179 14.58 24.93 -5.85
CA LEU A 179 14.95 26.02 -6.77
C LEU A 179 13.94 26.22 -7.91
N CYS A 180 12.93 25.35 -8.04
CA CYS A 180 11.89 25.52 -9.04
C CYS A 180 10.85 26.54 -8.53
N PRO A 181 10.51 27.60 -9.29
CA PRO A 181 9.45 28.53 -8.89
C PRO A 181 8.08 27.87 -8.71
N SER A 182 7.85 26.74 -9.40
CA SER A 182 6.63 25.93 -9.26
C SER A 182 6.76 24.80 -8.22
N HIS A 183 7.78 24.87 -7.36
CA HIS A 183 7.99 23.91 -6.29
C HIS A 183 6.84 23.97 -5.29
N ILE A 184 6.21 22.83 -5.08
CA ILE A 184 5.27 22.65 -3.98
C ILE A 184 6.00 21.85 -2.92
N GLN A 185 6.22 22.46 -1.76
CA GLN A 185 6.79 21.75 -0.63
C GLN A 185 5.90 20.55 -0.28
N ASN A 186 6.53 19.40 -0.03
CA ASN A 186 5.82 18.26 0.53
C ASN A 186 5.22 18.66 1.90
N THR A 187 3.96 18.32 2.14
CA THR A 187 3.25 18.55 3.42
C THR A 187 4.07 18.15 4.64
N SER A 188 4.82 17.04 4.58
CA SER A 188 5.68 16.61 5.69
C SER A 188 6.87 17.53 5.93
N LYS A 189 7.44 18.12 4.87
CA LYS A 189 8.53 19.10 4.95
C LYS A 189 7.99 20.44 5.47
N PHE A 190 6.87 20.90 4.92
CA PHE A 190 6.16 22.09 5.38
C PHE A 190 5.82 22.01 6.88
N ILE A 191 5.23 20.91 7.35
CA ILE A 191 4.89 20.73 8.77
C ILE A 191 6.15 20.70 9.63
N LYS A 192 7.21 20.01 9.19
CA LYS A 192 8.46 19.95 9.95
C LYS A 192 9.13 21.33 10.09
N GLU A 193 9.07 22.15 9.04
CA GLU A 193 9.65 23.50 9.03
C GLU A 193 8.81 24.49 9.87
N ASN A 194 7.48 24.40 9.82
CA ASN A 194 6.59 25.36 10.49
C ASN A 194 6.23 24.98 11.94
N VAL A 195 6.18 23.68 12.25
CA VAL A 195 5.74 23.16 13.57
C VAL A 195 6.91 22.57 14.35
N GLY A 196 8.05 22.29 13.70
CA GLY A 196 9.25 21.75 14.33
C GLY A 196 9.29 20.21 14.42
N LYS A 197 10.37 19.70 15.02
CA LYS A 197 10.53 18.27 15.35
C LYS A 197 9.67 17.93 16.58
N GLY A 198 9.18 16.69 16.67
CA GLY A 198 8.38 16.22 17.82
C GLY A 198 6.90 16.56 17.78
N HIS A 199 6.39 17.15 16.70
CA HIS A 199 4.95 17.40 16.55
C HIS A 199 4.15 16.10 16.53
N ARG A 200 3.05 16.04 17.29
CA ARG A 200 2.05 14.97 17.21
C ARG A 200 0.92 15.43 16.29
N ARG A 201 0.60 14.62 15.28
CA ARG A 201 -0.56 14.88 14.41
C ARG A 201 -1.80 14.28 15.05
N PHE A 202 -2.79 15.11 15.30
CA PHE A 202 -4.13 14.66 15.66
C PHE A 202 -5.02 14.79 14.44
N ILE A 203 -5.68 13.70 14.06
CA ILE A 203 -6.67 13.70 12.99
C ILE A 203 -8.04 13.79 13.67
N ARG A 204 -8.80 14.84 13.36
CA ARG A 204 -10.21 14.96 13.75
C ARG A 204 -11.07 14.85 12.51
N LYS A 205 -12.08 14.00 12.57
CA LYS A 205 -13.13 13.94 11.54
C LYS A 205 -14.07 15.12 11.77
N HIS A 206 -14.40 15.85 10.71
CA HIS A 206 -15.32 16.99 10.76
C HIS A 206 -16.22 16.95 9.53
N GLY A 207 -17.46 17.45 9.66
CA GLY A 207 -18.32 17.67 8.51
C GLY A 207 -17.75 18.73 7.58
N LEU A 208 -17.77 18.46 6.27
CA LEU A 208 -17.26 19.40 5.25
C LEU A 208 -18.02 20.73 5.28
N ARG A 209 -19.33 20.70 5.54
CA ARG A 209 -20.20 21.88 5.64
C ARG A 209 -19.62 22.93 6.58
N ASP A 210 -19.02 22.54 7.69
CA ASP A 210 -18.51 23.50 8.69
C ASP A 210 -17.10 24.01 8.37
N LEU A 211 -16.35 23.29 7.53
CA LEU A 211 -15.00 23.66 7.12
C LEU A 211 -14.98 24.59 5.90
N VAL A 212 -16.03 24.56 5.08
CA VAL A 212 -16.13 25.40 3.88
C VAL A 212 -16.51 26.83 4.28
N ILE A 213 -15.53 27.72 4.12
CA ILE A 213 -15.66 29.18 4.28
C ILE A 213 -15.89 29.77 2.89
N LEU A 214 -17.13 29.70 2.42
CA LEU A 214 -17.60 30.30 1.17
C LEU A 214 -18.91 31.04 1.45
N GLU A 215 -19.29 31.95 0.55
CA GLU A 215 -20.60 32.60 0.60
C GLU A 215 -21.74 31.57 0.49
N ARG A 216 -22.92 31.89 1.04
CA ARG A 216 -24.02 30.92 1.22
C ARG A 216 -24.37 30.18 -0.07
N GLN A 217 -24.49 30.89 -1.20
CA GLN A 217 -24.87 30.28 -2.47
C GLN A 217 -23.77 29.38 -3.04
N GLU A 218 -22.52 29.86 -3.04
CA GLU A 218 -21.36 29.09 -3.52
C GLU A 218 -21.12 27.84 -2.68
N LYS A 219 -21.29 27.97 -1.35
CA LYS A 219 -21.19 26.87 -0.39
C LYS A 219 -22.21 25.77 -0.69
N GLU A 220 -23.48 26.12 -0.89
CA GLU A 220 -24.51 25.12 -1.20
C GLU A 220 -24.27 24.48 -2.58
N ILE A 221 -23.82 25.25 -3.58
CA ILE A 221 -23.46 24.70 -4.90
C ILE A 221 -22.30 23.70 -4.77
N LEU A 222 -21.25 24.04 -4.02
CA LEU A 222 -20.10 23.17 -3.81
C LEU A 222 -20.50 21.90 -3.06
N LEU A 223 -21.23 22.03 -1.95
CA LEU A 223 -21.66 20.89 -1.15
C LEU A 223 -22.55 19.95 -1.95
N ARG A 224 -23.51 20.48 -2.74
CA ARG A 224 -24.35 19.69 -3.64
C ARG A 224 -23.51 18.91 -4.65
N LYS A 225 -22.59 19.58 -5.36
CA LYS A 225 -21.70 18.92 -6.34
C LYS A 225 -20.82 17.84 -5.72
N ILE A 226 -20.36 18.06 -4.49
CA ILE A 226 -19.57 17.04 -3.77
C ILE A 226 -20.46 15.87 -3.38
N SER A 227 -21.68 16.11 -2.91
CA SER A 227 -22.65 15.06 -2.61
C SER A 227 -23.00 14.21 -3.82
N GLU A 228 -23.29 14.84 -4.97
CA GLU A 228 -23.54 14.17 -6.25
C GLU A 228 -22.32 13.30 -6.65
N LEU A 229 -21.12 13.88 -6.58
CA LEU A 229 -19.89 13.17 -6.90
C LEU A 229 -19.64 11.96 -5.97
N VAL A 230 -19.90 12.11 -4.67
CA VAL A 230 -19.77 11.01 -3.70
C VAL A 230 -20.76 9.90 -4.01
N GLU A 231 -21.99 10.23 -4.37
CA GLU A 231 -22.99 9.24 -4.76
C GLU A 231 -22.60 8.52 -6.04
N ASP A 232 -22.11 9.23 -7.07
CA ASP A 232 -21.59 8.61 -8.29
C ASP A 232 -20.48 7.61 -7.99
N TYR A 233 -19.49 7.98 -7.17
CA TYR A 233 -18.42 7.06 -6.79
C TYR A 233 -18.93 5.87 -5.99
N ARG A 234 -19.91 6.08 -5.11
CA ARG A 234 -20.53 4.99 -4.34
C ARG A 234 -21.22 4.00 -5.28
N GLN A 235 -21.97 4.49 -6.26
CA GLN A 235 -22.62 3.64 -7.27
C GLN A 235 -21.59 2.87 -8.08
N VAL A 236 -20.50 3.53 -8.52
CA VAL A 236 -19.39 2.87 -9.22
C VAL A 236 -18.76 1.78 -8.37
N GLU A 237 -18.48 2.07 -7.11
CA GLU A 237 -17.89 1.11 -6.18
C GLU A 237 -18.78 -0.12 -6.03
N ILE A 238 -20.05 0.08 -5.66
CA ILE A 238 -21.00 -1.01 -5.43
C ILE A 238 -21.13 -1.87 -6.69
N LYS A 239 -21.42 -1.27 -7.85
CA LYS A 239 -21.63 -2.03 -9.09
C LYS A 239 -20.34 -2.72 -9.56
N SER A 240 -19.17 -2.11 -9.36
CA SER A 240 -17.89 -2.74 -9.73
C SER A 240 -17.53 -3.91 -8.80
N GLN A 241 -17.88 -3.82 -7.52
CA GLN A 241 -17.73 -4.94 -6.59
C GLN A 241 -18.71 -6.07 -6.92
N LEU A 242 -19.97 -5.77 -7.21
CA LEU A 242 -20.96 -6.77 -7.65
C LEU A 242 -20.50 -7.51 -8.91
N PHE A 243 -20.01 -6.77 -9.91
CA PHE A 243 -19.43 -7.38 -11.10
C PHE A 243 -18.19 -8.22 -10.77
N THR A 244 -17.32 -7.75 -9.88
CA THR A 244 -16.13 -8.51 -9.45
C THR A 244 -16.53 -9.84 -8.81
N SER A 245 -17.51 -9.82 -7.91
CA SER A 245 -18.08 -11.01 -7.28
C SER A 245 -18.68 -11.97 -8.31
N TYR A 246 -19.45 -11.45 -9.26
CA TYR A 246 -20.00 -12.24 -10.37
C TYR A 246 -18.90 -12.88 -11.22
N TYR A 247 -17.85 -12.12 -11.54
CA TYR A 247 -16.72 -12.61 -12.32
C TYR A 247 -16.00 -13.77 -11.63
N ILE A 248 -15.77 -13.65 -10.31
CA ILE A 248 -15.14 -14.71 -9.51
C ILE A 248 -16.02 -15.95 -9.52
N ARG A 249 -17.32 -15.82 -9.23
CA ARG A 249 -18.28 -16.93 -9.20
C ARG A 249 -18.40 -17.62 -10.56
N ASN A 250 -18.51 -16.86 -11.65
CA ASN A 250 -18.59 -17.40 -13.01
C ASN A 250 -17.36 -18.26 -13.34
N ARG A 251 -16.15 -17.79 -13.04
CA ARG A 251 -14.91 -18.54 -13.22
C ARG A 251 -14.87 -19.81 -12.39
N LEU A 252 -15.22 -19.72 -11.09
CA LEU A 252 -15.24 -20.87 -10.18
C LEU A 252 -16.24 -21.94 -10.63
N SER A 253 -17.46 -21.53 -11.01
CA SER A 253 -18.51 -22.46 -11.47
C SER A 253 -18.12 -23.25 -12.74
N GLN A 254 -17.24 -22.67 -13.57
CA GLN A 254 -16.72 -23.30 -14.78
C GLN A 254 -15.38 -24.02 -14.54
N ASN A 255 -14.92 -24.14 -13.29
CA ASN A 255 -13.61 -24.69 -12.93
C ASN A 255 -12.44 -24.00 -13.65
N LEU A 256 -12.60 -22.71 -13.98
CA LEU A 256 -11.56 -21.92 -14.64
C LEU A 256 -10.62 -21.29 -13.60
N PRO A 257 -9.30 -21.29 -13.83
CA PRO A 257 -8.33 -20.80 -12.85
C PRO A 257 -8.52 -19.31 -12.59
N LEU A 258 -8.43 -18.84 -11.35
CA LEU A 258 -8.52 -17.41 -11.06
C LEU A 258 -7.17 -16.70 -11.30
N PRO A 259 -7.14 -15.58 -12.05
CA PRO A 259 -5.89 -14.92 -12.40
C PRO A 259 -5.34 -14.11 -11.21
N PRO A 260 -4.06 -14.22 -10.83
CA PRO A 260 -3.47 -13.48 -9.70
C PRO A 260 -3.68 -11.96 -9.74
N ILE A 261 -3.80 -11.39 -10.94
CA ILE A 261 -4.06 -9.96 -11.15
C ILE A 261 -5.36 -9.48 -10.49
N LEU A 262 -6.26 -10.39 -10.10
CA LEU A 262 -7.52 -10.06 -9.44
C LEU A 262 -7.34 -9.28 -8.13
N PHE A 263 -6.19 -9.44 -7.45
CA PHE A 263 -5.86 -8.69 -6.22
C PHE A 263 -5.11 -7.38 -6.49
N HIS A 264 -5.03 -6.95 -7.75
CA HIS A 264 -4.32 -5.74 -8.13
C HIS A 264 -5.28 -4.65 -8.60
N GLN A 265 -4.88 -3.40 -8.36
CA GLN A 265 -5.57 -2.20 -8.84
C GLN A 265 -5.95 -2.29 -10.34
N ALA A 266 -5.09 -2.88 -11.17
CA ALA A 266 -5.32 -3.01 -12.62
C ALA A 266 -6.61 -3.77 -12.96
N PHE A 267 -6.96 -4.80 -12.18
CA PHE A 267 -8.16 -5.59 -12.39
C PHE A 267 -9.41 -4.80 -11.98
N PHE A 268 -9.41 -4.23 -10.77
CA PHE A 268 -10.54 -3.42 -10.30
C PHE A 268 -10.78 -2.19 -11.16
N TYR A 269 -9.72 -1.57 -11.66
CA TYR A 269 -9.87 -0.44 -12.58
C TYR A 269 -10.53 -0.87 -13.90
N ALA A 270 -10.25 -2.08 -14.39
CA ALA A 270 -10.94 -2.63 -15.56
C ALA A 270 -12.43 -2.91 -15.29
N CYS A 271 -12.76 -3.44 -14.11
CA CYS A 271 -14.14 -3.61 -13.67
C CYS A 271 -14.89 -2.27 -13.58
N ILE A 272 -14.27 -1.26 -12.97
CA ILE A 272 -14.80 0.10 -12.91
C ILE A 272 -15.02 0.68 -14.32
N GLN A 273 -14.05 0.51 -15.22
CA GLN A 273 -14.19 0.97 -16.60
C GLN A 273 -15.41 0.34 -17.27
N LYS A 274 -15.67 -0.95 -17.04
CA LYS A 274 -16.85 -1.62 -17.59
C LYS A 274 -18.16 -1.11 -16.98
N THR A 275 -18.22 -0.94 -15.67
CA THR A 275 -19.44 -0.43 -15.02
C THR A 275 -19.78 1.00 -15.39
N ILE A 276 -18.80 1.84 -15.75
CA ILE A 276 -19.06 3.20 -16.30
C ILE A 276 -19.21 3.21 -17.82
N GLY A 277 -19.36 2.05 -18.47
CA GLY A 277 -19.58 1.93 -19.92
C GLY A 277 -18.37 2.23 -20.79
N ARG A 278 -17.15 2.14 -20.25
CA ARG A 278 -15.89 2.39 -20.98
C ARG A 278 -15.16 1.09 -21.33
N ASN A 279 -14.29 1.20 -22.33
CA ASN A 279 -13.36 0.15 -22.69
C ASN A 279 -12.18 0.08 -21.72
N ILE A 280 -11.65 -1.14 -21.55
CA ILE A 280 -10.48 -1.37 -20.71
C ILE A 280 -9.25 -0.75 -21.38
N THR A 281 -8.67 0.27 -20.75
CA THR A 281 -7.52 0.99 -21.32
C THR A 281 -6.17 0.40 -20.94
N ASN A 282 -6.14 -0.47 -19.93
CA ASN A 282 -4.91 -1.10 -19.48
C ASN A 282 -4.37 -2.05 -20.57
N THR A 283 -3.11 -1.86 -20.97
CA THR A 283 -2.44 -2.65 -22.01
C THR A 283 -1.65 -3.84 -21.47
N ASN A 284 -1.62 -4.01 -20.14
CA ASN A 284 -0.93 -5.13 -19.51
C ASN A 284 -1.48 -6.47 -20.02
N VAL A 285 -0.60 -7.28 -20.60
CA VAL A 285 -0.91 -8.62 -21.14
C VAL A 285 -1.38 -9.61 -20.08
N THR A 286 -1.05 -9.40 -18.80
CA THR A 286 -1.49 -10.27 -17.72
C THR A 286 -2.93 -10.03 -17.30
N LEU A 287 -3.55 -8.93 -17.75
CA LEU A 287 -4.96 -8.64 -17.51
C LEU A 287 -5.82 -9.42 -18.54
N PRO A 288 -6.73 -10.31 -18.10
CA PRO A 288 -7.54 -11.13 -19.00
C PRO A 288 -8.71 -10.33 -19.59
N ARG A 289 -8.40 -9.34 -20.44
CA ARG A 289 -9.36 -8.36 -20.98
C ARG A 289 -10.53 -9.01 -21.72
N ALA A 290 -10.23 -10.02 -22.55
CA ALA A 290 -11.26 -10.74 -23.30
C ALA A 290 -12.25 -11.44 -22.35
N ASN A 291 -11.77 -12.11 -21.31
CA ASN A 291 -12.62 -12.75 -20.31
C ASN A 291 -13.42 -11.72 -19.50
N ILE A 292 -12.80 -10.61 -19.08
CA ILE A 292 -13.51 -9.56 -18.35
C ILE A 292 -14.63 -8.98 -19.22
N ASN A 293 -14.38 -8.74 -20.51
CA ASN A 293 -15.40 -8.26 -21.45
C ASN A 293 -16.56 -9.27 -21.58
N ALA A 294 -16.25 -10.53 -21.90
CA ALA A 294 -17.25 -11.56 -22.13
C ALA A 294 -18.12 -11.83 -20.89
N VAL A 295 -17.51 -11.88 -19.70
CA VAL A 295 -18.25 -12.08 -18.45
C VAL A 295 -19.05 -10.82 -18.08
N PHE A 296 -18.56 -9.62 -18.41
CA PHE A 296 -19.34 -8.40 -18.22
C PHE A 296 -20.57 -8.35 -19.13
N GLU A 297 -20.47 -8.80 -20.37
CA GLU A 297 -21.60 -8.88 -21.29
C GLU A 297 -22.69 -9.82 -20.73
N GLN A 298 -22.30 -10.98 -20.19
CA GLN A 298 -23.23 -11.88 -19.49
C GLN A 298 -23.88 -11.20 -18.27
N TYR A 299 -23.06 -10.52 -17.46
CA TYR A 299 -23.52 -9.78 -16.28
C TYR A 299 -24.51 -8.65 -16.64
N ASP A 300 -24.22 -7.86 -17.67
CA ASP A 300 -25.04 -6.73 -18.13
C ASP A 300 -26.38 -7.22 -18.73
N CYS A 301 -26.38 -8.37 -19.41
CA CYS A 301 -27.61 -9.01 -19.87
C CYS A 301 -28.47 -9.55 -18.71
N GLN A 302 -27.83 -10.05 -17.65
CA GLN A 302 -28.54 -10.68 -16.53
C GLN A 302 -29.11 -9.69 -15.52
N PHE A 303 -28.41 -8.58 -15.23
CA PHE A 303 -28.90 -7.57 -14.30
C PHE A 303 -29.07 -6.21 -14.99
N LEU A 304 -30.32 -5.76 -15.08
CA LEU A 304 -30.66 -4.46 -15.67
C LEU A 304 -30.06 -3.31 -14.84
N ASN A 305 -29.74 -2.20 -15.49
CA ASN A 305 -29.20 -0.98 -14.86
C ASN A 305 -27.83 -1.13 -14.17
N ASN A 306 -26.99 -2.05 -14.64
CA ASN A 306 -25.63 -2.25 -14.11
C ASN A 306 -24.63 -1.14 -14.45
N ARG A 307 -24.97 -0.29 -15.43
CA ARG A 307 -24.11 0.81 -15.82
C ARG A 307 -24.33 2.03 -14.92
N VAL A 308 -23.25 2.75 -14.65
CA VAL A 308 -23.31 4.06 -13.98
C VAL A 308 -23.13 5.12 -15.04
N ALA A 309 -24.13 5.98 -15.18
CA ALA A 309 -24.02 7.18 -16.00
C ALA A 309 -23.10 8.16 -15.25
N MET A 310 -21.81 8.15 -15.58
CA MET A 310 -20.89 9.20 -15.15
C MET A 310 -20.67 10.17 -16.31
N GLU A 311 -20.78 11.47 -16.02
CA GLU A 311 -20.53 12.54 -16.99
C GLU A 311 -19.20 12.32 -17.74
N PRO A 312 -19.18 12.48 -19.08
CA PRO A 312 -18.02 12.19 -19.92
C PRO A 312 -16.91 13.25 -19.79
N GLY A 313 -16.30 13.37 -18.61
CA GLY A 313 -15.02 14.05 -18.41
C GLY A 313 -13.89 13.01 -18.32
N ARG A 314 -13.24 12.67 -19.46
CA ARG A 314 -12.21 11.59 -19.52
C ARG A 314 -11.13 11.67 -18.43
N ASN A 315 -10.79 12.88 -17.97
CA ASN A 315 -9.66 13.10 -17.06
C ASN A 315 -10.02 13.64 -15.67
N VAL A 316 -11.25 14.10 -15.44
CA VAL A 316 -11.62 14.76 -14.17
C VAL A 316 -11.64 13.76 -13.02
N HIS A 317 -12.07 12.52 -13.29
CA HIS A 317 -12.27 11.48 -12.29
C HIS A 317 -11.16 10.41 -12.25
N ALA A 318 -10.20 10.45 -13.19
CA ALA A 318 -9.25 9.36 -13.39
C ALA A 318 -8.44 9.01 -12.12
N ASN A 319 -7.95 10.02 -11.39
CA ASN A 319 -7.18 9.81 -10.17
C ASN A 319 -8.03 9.20 -9.04
N ALA A 320 -9.28 9.65 -8.90
CA ALA A 320 -10.18 9.16 -7.87
C ALA A 320 -10.66 7.74 -8.18
N LEU A 321 -10.99 7.43 -9.44
CA LEU A 321 -11.31 6.06 -9.87
C LEU A 321 -10.11 5.12 -9.70
N ALA A 322 -8.90 5.59 -9.98
CA ALA A 322 -7.68 4.82 -9.74
C ALA A 322 -7.46 4.57 -8.24
N SER A 323 -7.71 5.57 -7.40
CA SER A 323 -7.68 5.43 -5.93
C SER A 323 -8.73 4.43 -5.45
N LEU A 324 -9.96 4.51 -5.97
CA LEU A 324 -11.03 3.58 -5.65
C LEU A 324 -10.65 2.14 -6.02
N ALA A 325 -10.13 1.91 -7.22
CA ALA A 325 -9.65 0.60 -7.64
C ALA A 325 -8.56 0.04 -6.71
N ASN A 326 -7.66 0.89 -6.21
CA ASN A 326 -6.63 0.47 -5.26
C ASN A 326 -7.23 0.11 -3.89
N ILE A 327 -8.19 0.89 -3.40
CA ILE A 327 -8.93 0.59 -2.17
C ILE A 327 -9.68 -0.73 -2.31
N SER A 328 -10.41 -0.94 -3.41
CA SER A 328 -11.14 -2.20 -3.65
C SER A 328 -10.21 -3.41 -3.70
N ALA A 329 -9.03 -3.28 -4.31
CA ALA A 329 -8.02 -4.34 -4.31
C ALA A 329 -7.52 -4.67 -2.89
N GLN A 330 -7.24 -3.65 -2.08
CA GLN A 330 -6.83 -3.83 -0.68
C GLN A 330 -7.97 -4.46 0.15
N ASN A 331 -9.20 -3.99 -0.03
CA ASN A 331 -10.37 -4.51 0.66
C ASN A 331 -10.59 -6.00 0.35
N LEU A 332 -10.43 -6.43 -0.91
CA LEU A 332 -10.56 -7.84 -1.25
C LEU A 332 -9.48 -8.69 -0.56
N VAL A 333 -8.23 -8.22 -0.54
CA VAL A 333 -7.15 -8.93 0.17
C VAL A 333 -7.44 -9.03 1.66
N HIS A 334 -7.83 -7.93 2.30
CA HIS A 334 -8.16 -7.92 3.73
C HIS A 334 -9.36 -8.80 4.02
N HIS A 335 -10.41 -8.73 3.20
CA HIS A 335 -11.60 -9.55 3.35
C HIS A 335 -11.26 -11.03 3.31
N VAL A 336 -10.42 -11.47 2.37
CA VAL A 336 -9.94 -12.86 2.31
C VAL A 336 -9.09 -13.18 3.53
N SER A 337 -8.05 -12.38 3.84
CA SER A 337 -7.10 -12.72 4.91
C SER A 337 -7.74 -12.75 6.31
N GLU A 338 -8.70 -11.86 6.57
CA GLU A 338 -9.32 -11.72 7.88
C GLU A 338 -10.49 -12.69 8.07
N ASN A 339 -11.24 -13.01 7.00
CA ASN A 339 -12.45 -13.81 7.11
C ASN A 339 -12.30 -15.27 6.66
N TYR A 340 -11.21 -15.65 5.99
CA TYR A 340 -11.06 -17.00 5.43
C TYR A 340 -11.39 -18.12 6.41
N THR A 341 -10.82 -18.07 7.62
CA THR A 341 -11.08 -19.06 8.68
C THR A 341 -12.56 -19.19 9.02
N ASN A 342 -13.26 -18.06 9.19
CA ASN A 342 -14.67 -18.03 9.53
C ASN A 342 -15.53 -18.51 8.36
N THR A 343 -15.21 -18.07 7.15
CA THR A 343 -15.92 -18.47 5.93
C THR A 343 -15.78 -19.96 5.66
N LEU A 344 -14.60 -20.53 5.85
CA LEU A 344 -14.36 -21.95 5.68
C LEU A 344 -15.09 -22.80 6.74
N ARG A 345 -15.11 -22.36 8.01
CA ARG A 345 -15.93 -23.02 9.04
C ARG A 345 -17.41 -23.00 8.67
N ASN A 346 -17.90 -21.88 8.16
CA ASN A 346 -19.29 -21.78 7.71
C ASN A 346 -19.57 -22.70 6.52
N TYR A 347 -18.66 -22.78 5.55
CA TYR A 347 -18.76 -23.72 4.43
C TYR A 347 -18.81 -25.17 4.91
N ILE A 348 -17.86 -25.59 5.74
CA ILE A 348 -17.83 -26.94 6.32
C ILE A 348 -19.13 -27.22 7.06
N LYS A 349 -19.61 -26.27 7.89
CA LYS A 349 -20.86 -26.41 8.64
C LYS A 349 -22.08 -26.57 7.73
N ILE A 350 -22.15 -25.86 6.62
CA ILE A 350 -23.25 -25.99 5.64
C ILE A 350 -23.20 -27.37 4.99
N ARG A 351 -22.04 -27.79 4.49
CA ARG A 351 -21.85 -29.12 3.89
C ARG A 351 -22.20 -30.25 4.85
N LEU A 352 -21.75 -30.16 6.10
CA LEU A 352 -22.09 -31.14 7.12
C LEU A 352 -23.59 -31.19 7.43
N LYS A 353 -24.31 -30.07 7.36
CA LYS A 353 -25.78 -30.07 7.54
C LYS A 353 -26.53 -30.73 6.37
N GLU A 354 -25.98 -30.60 5.16
CA GLU A 354 -26.56 -31.22 3.96
C GLU A 354 -26.33 -32.73 3.97
N ASP A 355 -25.13 -33.16 4.37
CA ASP A 355 -24.71 -34.55 4.27
C ASP A 355 -25.02 -35.37 5.55
N PHE A 356 -25.20 -34.73 6.72
CA PHE A 356 -25.50 -35.40 8.00
C PHE A 356 -26.82 -34.93 8.62
N ASN A 357 -27.66 -35.89 9.06
CA ASN A 357 -28.86 -35.61 9.85
C ASN A 357 -28.55 -35.56 11.36
N LEU A 358 -27.73 -34.59 11.77
CA LEU A 358 -27.33 -34.39 13.17
C LEU A 358 -27.98 -33.15 13.77
N ASN A 359 -28.14 -33.14 15.10
CA ASN A 359 -28.57 -31.94 15.80
C ASN A 359 -27.52 -30.80 15.64
N PRO A 360 -27.92 -29.51 15.79
CA PRO A 360 -27.02 -28.38 15.57
C PRO A 360 -25.76 -28.37 16.45
N SER A 361 -25.84 -28.94 17.65
CA SER A 361 -24.70 -29.03 18.58
C SER A 361 -23.65 -30.01 18.07
N ASN A 362 -24.08 -31.20 17.65
CA ASN A 362 -23.22 -32.24 17.09
C ASN A 362 -22.61 -31.78 15.75
N ILE A 363 -23.35 -31.04 14.92
CA ILE A 363 -22.79 -30.41 13.71
C ILE A 363 -21.67 -29.43 14.04
N ASN A 364 -21.81 -28.62 15.10
CA ASN A 364 -20.74 -27.70 15.50
C ASN A 364 -19.49 -28.46 15.97
N THR A 365 -19.68 -29.51 16.78
CA THR A 365 -18.59 -30.36 17.25
C THR A 365 -17.87 -31.04 16.08
N LEU A 366 -18.63 -31.60 15.12
CA LEU A 366 -18.08 -32.22 13.92
C LEU A 366 -17.38 -31.18 13.03
N CYS A 367 -17.95 -29.99 12.87
CA CYS A 367 -17.31 -28.91 12.12
C CYS A 367 -15.96 -28.52 12.74
N GLN A 368 -15.84 -28.46 14.06
CA GLN A 368 -14.58 -28.18 14.74
C GLN A 368 -13.56 -29.31 14.52
N TYR A 369 -14.01 -30.57 14.58
CA TYR A 369 -13.18 -31.74 14.25
C TYR A 369 -12.65 -31.69 12.82
N VAL A 370 -13.53 -31.48 11.84
CA VAL A 370 -13.18 -31.38 10.41
C VAL A 370 -12.23 -30.22 10.16
N PHE A 371 -12.52 -29.05 10.74
CA PHE A 371 -11.65 -27.88 10.64
C PHE A 371 -10.25 -28.17 11.21
N ASN A 372 -10.17 -28.75 12.41
CA ASN A 372 -8.89 -29.08 13.05
C ASN A 372 -8.08 -30.09 12.23
N ASN A 373 -8.72 -31.10 11.62
CA ASN A 373 -8.06 -32.05 10.71
C ASN A 373 -7.66 -31.44 9.37
N SER A 374 -8.38 -30.41 8.90
CA SER A 374 -8.08 -29.69 7.66
C SER A 374 -6.88 -28.75 7.80
N VAL A 375 -6.62 -28.29 9.04
CA VAL A 375 -5.49 -27.41 9.41
C VAL A 375 -4.30 -28.27 9.84
N ASN A 376 -4.43 -29.03 10.93
CA ASN A 376 -3.34 -29.81 11.50
C ASN A 376 -3.14 -31.11 10.75
N SER A 377 -1.92 -31.39 10.31
CA SER A 377 -1.55 -32.59 9.55
C SER A 377 -1.80 -33.88 10.35
N PHE A 378 -3.03 -34.41 10.33
CA PHE A 378 -3.50 -35.76 10.76
C PHE A 378 -3.04 -36.37 12.12
N THR A 379 -2.08 -35.82 12.84
CA THR A 379 -1.51 -36.43 14.04
C THR A 379 -2.11 -35.78 15.28
N GLY A 380 -3.22 -36.31 15.78
CA GLY A 380 -3.70 -36.04 17.14
C GLY A 380 -5.12 -35.52 17.31
N VAL A 381 -5.95 -35.42 16.26
CA VAL A 381 -7.36 -35.05 16.42
C VAL A 381 -8.22 -36.30 16.53
N THR A 382 -8.79 -36.56 17.72
CA THR A 382 -9.68 -37.69 17.98
C THR A 382 -11.10 -37.40 17.51
N TRP A 383 -11.80 -38.43 17.03
CA TRP A 383 -13.20 -38.33 16.61
C TRP A 383 -14.09 -37.92 17.80
N PRO A 384 -15.13 -37.08 17.60
CA PRO A 384 -16.02 -36.68 18.69
C PRO A 384 -16.77 -37.85 19.30
N GLU A 385 -16.69 -38.03 20.62
CA GLU A 385 -17.30 -39.15 21.35
C GLU A 385 -18.84 -39.21 21.21
N ASN A 386 -19.48 -38.07 21.02
CA ASN A 386 -20.93 -37.93 20.96
C ASN A 386 -21.53 -38.17 19.56
N ILE A 387 -20.72 -38.58 18.59
CA ILE A 387 -21.10 -38.76 17.19
C ILE A 387 -20.69 -40.17 16.76
N GLN A 388 -21.63 -40.93 16.19
CA GLN A 388 -21.31 -42.25 15.65
C GLN A 388 -20.17 -42.16 14.64
N ASN A 389 -19.25 -43.12 14.73
CA ASN A 389 -18.05 -43.18 13.92
C ASN A 389 -18.18 -44.35 12.94
N THR A 390 -19.05 -44.19 11.93
CA THR A 390 -19.19 -45.22 10.89
C THR A 390 -18.15 -45.02 9.78
N PRO A 391 -17.74 -46.08 9.07
CA PRO A 391 -16.83 -45.95 7.92
C PRO A 391 -17.34 -44.98 6.84
N ASP A 392 -18.66 -44.92 6.65
CA ASP A 392 -19.31 -44.02 5.70
C ASP A 392 -19.22 -42.56 6.15
N ASP A 393 -19.44 -42.28 7.44
CA ASP A 393 -19.28 -40.93 8.02
C ASP A 393 -17.83 -40.45 7.90
N ILE A 394 -16.85 -41.34 8.12
CA ILE A 394 -15.43 -41.04 7.93
C ILE A 394 -15.13 -40.73 6.46
N ALA A 395 -15.66 -41.51 5.52
CA ALA A 395 -15.47 -41.28 4.09
C ALA A 395 -16.07 -39.94 3.64
N LEU A 396 -17.24 -39.60 4.15
CA LEU A 396 -17.92 -38.32 3.91
C LEU A 396 -17.13 -37.14 4.49
N VAL A 397 -16.65 -37.25 5.73
CA VAL A 397 -15.77 -36.27 6.36
C VAL A 397 -14.46 -36.11 5.57
N ASN A 398 -13.84 -37.19 5.13
CA ASN A 398 -12.63 -37.14 4.32
C ASN A 398 -12.85 -36.47 2.96
N THR A 399 -14.05 -36.58 2.39
CA THR A 399 -14.44 -35.86 1.18
C THR A 399 -14.51 -34.34 1.44
N VAL A 400 -15.10 -33.94 2.57
CA VAL A 400 -15.15 -32.52 3.00
C VAL A 400 -13.74 -31.97 3.30
N ILE A 401 -12.88 -32.76 3.96
CA ILE A 401 -11.48 -32.40 4.24
C ILE A 401 -10.66 -32.32 2.94
N GLY A 402 -10.84 -33.28 2.02
CA GLY A 402 -10.17 -33.34 0.73
C GLY A 402 -10.49 -32.14 -0.15
N ALA A 403 -11.75 -31.70 -0.14
CA ALA A 403 -12.18 -30.45 -0.76
C ALA A 403 -11.64 -29.20 -0.02
N GLY A 404 -11.34 -29.35 1.28
CA GLY A 404 -11.08 -28.29 2.25
C GLY A 404 -9.62 -27.99 2.61
N ARG A 405 -8.63 -28.78 2.17
CA ARG A 405 -7.24 -28.75 2.71
C ARG A 405 -6.66 -27.34 2.83
N ILE A 406 -6.25 -26.98 4.04
CA ILE A 406 -5.75 -25.64 4.40
C ILE A 406 -4.25 -25.74 4.70
N THR A 407 -3.51 -24.68 4.41
CA THR A 407 -2.15 -24.51 4.90
C THR A 407 -2.18 -24.11 6.38
N ASN A 408 -1.38 -24.76 7.24
CA ASN A 408 -1.16 -24.33 8.64
C ASN A 408 -0.60 -22.91 8.80
N GLU A 409 -0.12 -22.31 7.72
CA GLU A 409 0.43 -20.97 7.72
C GLU A 409 -0.68 -19.90 7.74
N PRO A 410 -0.49 -18.78 8.46
CA PRO A 410 -1.42 -17.66 8.39
C PRO A 410 -1.61 -17.23 6.94
N VAL A 411 -2.85 -16.98 6.54
CA VAL A 411 -3.20 -16.62 5.17
C VAL A 411 -2.54 -15.28 4.82
N THR A 412 -1.41 -15.34 4.11
CA THR A 412 -0.68 -14.15 3.68
C THR A 412 -1.14 -13.70 2.29
N MET A 413 -0.93 -12.42 1.97
CA MET A 413 -1.16 -11.88 0.63
C MET A 413 -0.42 -12.68 -0.46
N THR A 414 0.76 -13.19 -0.16
CA THR A 414 1.56 -14.01 -1.09
C THR A 414 0.89 -15.35 -1.39
N LEU A 415 0.33 -16.01 -0.36
CA LEU A 415 -0.42 -17.26 -0.50
C LEU A 415 -1.68 -17.04 -1.35
N ILE A 416 -2.46 -16.02 -0.98
CA ILE A 416 -3.71 -15.64 -1.67
C ILE A 416 -3.46 -15.36 -3.17
N THR A 417 -2.42 -14.60 -3.48
CA THR A 417 -2.11 -14.23 -4.88
C THR A 417 -1.53 -15.38 -5.69
N THR A 418 -0.87 -16.35 -5.06
CA THR A 418 -0.26 -17.50 -5.76
C THR A 418 -1.32 -18.50 -6.20
N ASN A 419 -2.33 -18.77 -5.37
CA ASN A 419 -3.42 -19.67 -5.71
C ASN A 419 -4.77 -19.12 -5.24
N PRO A 420 -5.35 -18.15 -5.98
CA PRO A 420 -6.57 -17.47 -5.54
C PRO A 420 -7.79 -18.41 -5.43
N GLY A 421 -7.86 -19.44 -6.27
CA GLY A 421 -8.99 -20.38 -6.32
C GLY A 421 -9.23 -21.06 -4.99
N VAL A 422 -8.17 -21.57 -4.35
CA VAL A 422 -8.24 -22.26 -3.06
C VAL A 422 -8.85 -21.38 -1.97
N PHE A 423 -8.60 -20.06 -2.00
CA PHE A 423 -9.12 -19.16 -0.97
C PHE A 423 -10.53 -18.66 -1.29
N LEU A 424 -10.80 -18.38 -2.57
CA LEU A 424 -12.06 -17.76 -3.00
C LEU A 424 -13.20 -18.77 -3.19
N GLN A 425 -12.91 -20.05 -3.39
CA GLN A 425 -13.93 -21.09 -3.62
C GLN A 425 -14.91 -21.28 -2.46
N TYR A 426 -14.52 -20.91 -1.23
CA TYR A 426 -15.43 -20.98 -0.08
C TYR A 426 -16.17 -19.67 0.18
N MET A 427 -15.77 -18.57 -0.48
CA MET A 427 -16.34 -17.24 -0.26
C MET A 427 -17.44 -16.88 -1.26
N TYR A 428 -17.48 -17.54 -2.42
CA TYR A 428 -18.33 -17.20 -3.57
C TYR A 428 -19.08 -18.40 -4.09
#